data_AF-A0A2H1WEH5-F1
#
_entry.id   AF-A0A2H1WEH5-F1
#
_cell.length_a   1.000
_cell.length_b   1.000
_cell.length_c   1.000
_cell.angle_alpha   90.00
_cell.angle_beta   90.00
_cell.angle_gamma   90.00
#
_symmetry.space_group_name_H-M   'P 1'
#
loop_
_entity.id
_entity.type
_entity.pdbx_description
1 polymer ?
#
loop_
_entity_poly.entity_id
_entity_poly.type
_entity_poly.pdbx_seq_one_letter_code
_entity_poly.pdbx_strand_id
1 'polypeptide(L)'
;VQSLMLRKSLSCPLPAVPATLLLQLFPFGVLLDRRMKILKAGERLVAAWGGPLNRLEKSAISEILRLRKPKVPFTWDKVVCMQTMIFDLELLRYRSRNCAEVRRGSQGARSILLRGPIYLLEEIDALIFLCSPIFNDLDELHQAGIFLADMNGHGLSKEMLLQGWQHVSRLELLFEKAESRSLSLEKSCRLLDQWKKRGDQLLYSMIPKGIADHLRAGKDPMAACQAFENVTIIFCAVQLAEAGTRADVMQTVAYMNDVYSRIDRLLDTHRVYKVETVGTVYMLVSGAPERRRAHAAAAASAALAISRAIPALTIGIHTGPVVAGVLGLRLPRYCLVGDTVNTASRMQTSSEPGRVQISAHAAAQLPAGRFRLRPRGLIKVKGKGTMETFWLEGEVEEEEQNEALQLFSALCGDN
;
A
#
# COMPACT_ATOMS: atom_id res chain seq x y z
N VAL A 1 34.20 -54.68 -43.40
CA VAL A 1 34.26 -53.46 -44.26
C VAL A 1 33.66 -53.70 -45.67
N GLN A 2 32.80 -54.72 -45.87
CA GLN A 2 32.09 -54.93 -47.16
C GLN A 2 30.56 -55.03 -47.06
N SER A 3 29.98 -54.79 -45.88
CA SER A 3 28.56 -55.15 -45.61
C SER A 3 27.56 -53.98 -45.58
N LEU A 4 27.93 -52.76 -45.99
CA LEU A 4 27.02 -51.60 -45.94
C LEU A 4 26.70 -50.97 -47.29
N MET A 5 27.16 -51.54 -48.40
CA MET A 5 26.82 -51.08 -49.75
C MET A 5 25.54 -51.76 -50.27
N LEU A 6 24.42 -51.54 -49.58
CA LEU A 6 23.11 -51.72 -50.19
C LEU A 6 22.80 -50.42 -50.94
N ARG A 7 23.20 -50.36 -52.21
CA ARG A 7 22.66 -49.36 -53.16
C ARG A 7 21.14 -49.51 -53.12
N LYS A 8 20.44 -48.60 -52.45
CA LYS A 8 19.01 -48.39 -52.69
C LYS A 8 18.90 -47.89 -54.12
N SER A 9 18.72 -48.80 -55.07
CA SER A 9 18.37 -48.45 -56.44
C SER A 9 17.03 -47.71 -56.39
N LEU A 10 17.07 -46.38 -56.44
CA LEU A 10 15.89 -45.57 -56.65
C LEU A 10 15.25 -46.02 -57.97
N SER A 11 13.95 -46.34 -57.93
CA SER A 11 13.19 -46.86 -59.08
C SER A 11 13.06 -45.86 -60.24
N CYS A 12 13.49 -44.61 -60.04
CA CYS A 12 13.53 -43.55 -61.04
C CYS A 12 14.81 -42.71 -60.81
N PRO A 13 15.71 -42.57 -61.81
CA PRO A 13 16.87 -41.69 -61.68
C PRO A 13 16.39 -40.24 -61.66
N LEU A 14 16.47 -39.60 -60.50
CA LEU A 14 16.23 -38.17 -60.38
C LEU A 14 17.29 -37.39 -61.20
N PRO A 15 16.95 -36.23 -61.77
CA PRO A 15 17.91 -35.39 -62.47
C PRO A 15 19.03 -34.94 -61.53
N ALA A 16 20.26 -34.90 -62.03
CA ALA A 16 21.41 -34.46 -61.26
C ALA A 16 21.26 -32.99 -60.84
N VAL A 17 21.42 -32.70 -59.55
CA VAL A 17 21.35 -31.35 -59.01
C VAL A 17 22.77 -30.83 -58.77
N PRO A 18 23.12 -29.61 -59.23
CA PRO A 18 24.44 -29.07 -59.00
C PRO A 18 24.64 -28.76 -57.51
N ALA A 19 25.81 -29.13 -56.97
CA ALA A 19 26.16 -28.86 -55.57
C ALA A 19 26.15 -27.35 -55.21
N THR A 20 26.24 -26.46 -56.21
CA THR A 20 26.09 -25.01 -56.03
C THR A 20 24.69 -24.62 -55.56
N LEU A 21 23.64 -25.35 -55.97
CA LEU A 21 22.28 -25.10 -55.50
C LEU A 21 22.15 -25.38 -53.99
N LEU A 22 22.81 -26.43 -53.49
CA LEU A 22 22.86 -26.72 -52.05
C LEU A 22 23.58 -25.62 -51.27
N LEU A 23 24.66 -25.05 -51.82
CA LEU A 23 25.37 -23.92 -51.21
C LEU A 23 24.61 -22.60 -51.28
N GLN A 24 23.67 -22.44 -52.22
CA GLN A 24 22.72 -21.33 -52.23
C GLN A 24 21.66 -21.49 -51.13
N LEU A 25 21.19 -22.71 -50.90
CA LEU A 25 20.24 -23.01 -49.82
C LEU A 25 20.88 -22.90 -48.43
N PHE A 26 22.16 -23.29 -48.30
CA PHE A 26 22.95 -23.18 -47.08
C PHE A 26 24.11 -22.20 -47.30
N PRO A 27 23.91 -20.89 -47.09
CA PRO A 27 24.92 -19.86 -47.34
C PRO A 27 26.21 -20.01 -46.53
N PHE A 28 26.19 -20.81 -45.46
CA PHE A 28 27.35 -21.14 -44.62
C PHE A 28 27.94 -22.53 -44.90
N GLY A 29 27.41 -23.27 -45.87
CA GLY A 29 27.83 -24.63 -46.17
C GLY A 29 29.25 -24.74 -46.73
N VAL A 30 29.89 -25.89 -46.55
CA VAL A 30 31.27 -26.16 -47.02
C VAL A 30 31.33 -27.54 -47.67
N LEU A 31 32.00 -27.62 -48.83
CA LEU A 31 32.32 -28.86 -49.52
C LEU A 31 33.83 -29.16 -49.36
N LEU A 32 34.16 -30.41 -49.02
CA LEU A 32 35.52 -30.84 -48.65
C LEU A 32 35.97 -32.05 -49.46
N ASP A 33 37.25 -32.09 -49.82
CA ASP A 33 37.90 -33.26 -50.44
C ASP A 33 38.38 -34.29 -49.41
N ARG A 34 38.87 -35.44 -49.89
CA ARG A 34 39.50 -36.49 -49.06
C ARG A 34 40.65 -36.03 -48.18
N ARG A 35 41.32 -34.94 -48.55
CA ARG A 35 42.44 -34.35 -47.81
C ARG A 35 41.98 -33.27 -46.83
N MET A 36 40.67 -33.15 -46.58
CA MET A 36 40.05 -32.12 -45.73
C MET A 36 40.34 -30.69 -46.22
N LYS A 37 40.46 -30.49 -47.54
CA LYS A 37 40.59 -29.18 -48.18
C LYS A 37 39.25 -28.71 -48.71
N ILE A 38 39.02 -27.40 -48.64
CA ILE A 38 37.79 -26.79 -49.12
C ILE A 38 37.77 -26.78 -50.65
N LEU A 39 36.77 -27.46 -51.22
CA LEU A 39 36.48 -27.45 -52.66
C LEU A 39 35.61 -26.26 -53.03
N LYS A 40 34.53 -26.02 -52.26
CA LYS A 40 33.59 -24.91 -52.43
C LYS A 40 33.03 -24.50 -51.07
N ALA A 41 32.62 -23.24 -50.93
CA ALA A 41 31.94 -22.74 -49.76
C ALA A 41 30.78 -21.83 -50.16
N GLY A 42 29.78 -21.71 -49.28
CA GLY A 42 28.68 -20.78 -49.45
C GLY A 42 29.15 -19.32 -49.34
N GLU A 43 28.49 -18.44 -50.08
CA GLU A 43 28.89 -17.03 -50.23
C GLU A 43 29.01 -16.28 -48.89
N ARG A 44 28.10 -16.59 -47.94
CA ARG A 44 28.07 -15.90 -46.63
C ARG A 44 29.15 -16.40 -45.69
N LEU A 45 29.58 -17.66 -45.79
CA LEU A 45 30.77 -18.13 -45.09
C LEU A 45 32.02 -17.36 -45.51
N VAL A 46 32.18 -17.15 -46.83
CA VAL A 46 33.33 -16.43 -47.39
C VAL A 46 33.34 -14.98 -46.93
N ALA A 47 32.17 -14.32 -46.99
CA ALA A 47 32.00 -12.96 -46.50
C ALA A 47 32.31 -12.86 -44.99
N ALA A 48 31.82 -13.79 -44.18
CA ALA A 48 32.07 -13.84 -42.74
C ALA A 48 33.54 -14.15 -42.40
N TRP A 49 34.23 -14.94 -43.23
CA TRP A 49 35.66 -15.23 -43.10
C TRP A 49 36.52 -13.99 -43.39
N GLY A 50 36.16 -13.20 -44.41
CA GLY A 50 36.79 -11.92 -44.73
C GLY A 50 38.13 -12.00 -45.48
N GLY A 51 38.45 -13.16 -46.08
CA GLY A 51 39.65 -13.37 -46.90
C GLY A 51 39.35 -13.55 -48.39
N PRO A 52 40.38 -13.58 -49.26
CA PRO A 52 40.20 -13.75 -50.70
C PRO A 52 39.70 -15.17 -51.06
N LEU A 53 38.67 -15.26 -51.91
CA LEU A 53 38.01 -16.53 -52.29
C LEU A 53 38.99 -17.59 -52.80
N ASN A 54 39.93 -17.20 -53.67
CA ASN A 54 40.94 -18.09 -54.26
C ASN A 54 41.86 -18.76 -53.23
N ARG A 55 41.96 -18.16 -52.04
CA ARG A 55 42.74 -18.71 -50.93
C ARG A 55 41.91 -19.64 -50.06
N LEU A 56 40.61 -19.38 -49.94
CA LEU A 56 39.71 -20.26 -49.20
C LEU A 56 39.62 -21.63 -49.90
N GLU A 57 39.42 -21.59 -51.21
CA GLU A 57 39.49 -22.79 -52.06
C GLU A 57 40.92 -23.34 -52.01
N LYS A 58 41.06 -24.65 -51.76
CA LYS A 58 42.34 -25.38 -51.57
C LYS A 58 43.03 -25.22 -50.21
N SER A 59 42.55 -24.36 -49.31
CA SER A 59 43.02 -24.32 -47.92
C SER A 59 42.52 -25.53 -47.12
N ALA A 60 43.30 -25.96 -46.12
CA ALA A 60 42.87 -26.98 -45.18
C ALA A 60 41.75 -26.41 -44.29
N ILE A 61 40.69 -27.20 -44.05
CA ILE A 61 39.56 -26.75 -43.24
C ILE A 61 39.96 -26.32 -41.83
N SER A 62 41.00 -26.91 -41.24
CA SER A 62 41.51 -26.58 -39.91
C SER A 62 42.04 -25.14 -39.79
N GLU A 63 42.39 -24.49 -40.90
CA GLU A 63 42.82 -23.09 -40.92
C GLU A 63 41.64 -22.10 -40.83
N ILE A 64 40.43 -22.56 -41.16
CA ILE A 64 39.24 -21.72 -41.31
C ILE A 64 38.17 -22.07 -40.28
N LEU A 65 37.97 -23.37 -40.01
CA LEU A 65 36.99 -23.88 -39.07
C LEU A 65 37.68 -24.71 -37.99
N ARG A 66 37.46 -24.34 -36.74
CA ARG A 66 37.93 -25.10 -35.58
C ARG A 66 36.81 -25.96 -35.02
N LEU A 67 37.03 -27.26 -34.96
CA LEU A 67 36.07 -28.20 -34.36
C LEU A 67 35.94 -27.96 -32.85
N ARG A 68 34.71 -27.67 -32.40
CA ARG A 68 34.34 -27.54 -30.98
C ARG A 68 33.69 -28.81 -30.46
N LYS A 69 32.77 -29.40 -31.24
CA LYS A 69 32.12 -30.68 -30.93
C LYS A 69 31.93 -31.51 -32.21
N PRO A 70 32.11 -32.84 -32.16
CA PRO A 70 32.62 -33.62 -31.02
C PRO A 70 34.13 -33.40 -30.77
N LYS A 71 34.64 -33.70 -29.56
CA LYS A 71 36.06 -33.53 -29.19
C LYS A 71 36.92 -34.67 -29.76
N VAL A 72 37.01 -34.75 -31.07
CA VAL A 72 37.74 -35.77 -31.83
C VAL A 72 38.68 -35.09 -32.82
N PRO A 73 39.76 -35.76 -33.27
CA PRO A 73 40.56 -35.27 -34.38
C PRO A 73 39.67 -35.09 -35.62
N PHE A 74 39.76 -33.92 -36.26
CA PHE A 74 38.95 -33.61 -37.42
C PHE A 74 39.58 -34.17 -38.69
N THR A 75 39.48 -35.50 -38.88
CA THR A 75 40.01 -36.24 -40.03
C THR A 75 38.89 -36.90 -40.83
N TRP A 76 39.13 -37.16 -42.11
CA TRP A 76 38.16 -37.75 -43.04
C TRP A 76 37.54 -39.04 -42.48
N ASP A 77 38.37 -40.02 -42.10
CA ASP A 77 37.90 -41.33 -41.63
C ASP A 77 36.98 -41.21 -40.41
N LYS A 78 37.32 -40.32 -39.49
CA LYS A 78 36.53 -40.09 -38.27
C LYS A 78 35.20 -39.44 -38.61
N VAL A 79 35.18 -38.43 -39.46
CA VAL A 79 33.94 -37.75 -39.88
C VAL A 79 33.02 -38.71 -40.64
N VAL A 80 33.57 -39.55 -41.52
CA VAL A 80 32.81 -40.59 -42.25
C VAL A 80 32.23 -41.63 -41.30
N CYS A 81 32.91 -42.00 -40.22
CA CYS A 81 32.34 -42.88 -39.19
C CYS A 81 31.22 -42.21 -38.35
N MET A 82 31.09 -40.88 -38.38
CA MET A 82 30.19 -40.10 -37.53
C MET A 82 29.13 -39.32 -38.32
N GLN A 83 28.61 -39.90 -39.42
CA GLN A 83 27.64 -39.24 -40.31
C GLN A 83 26.32 -38.81 -39.64
N THR A 84 25.94 -39.44 -38.52
CA THR A 84 24.70 -39.11 -37.78
C THR A 84 24.90 -38.02 -36.72
N MET A 85 26.14 -37.59 -36.46
CA MET A 85 26.44 -36.59 -35.45
C MET A 85 26.29 -35.16 -35.99
N ILE A 86 25.89 -34.25 -35.10
CA ILE A 86 25.91 -32.81 -35.36
C ILE A 86 27.25 -32.25 -34.92
N PHE A 87 27.88 -31.50 -35.80
CA PHE A 87 29.17 -30.87 -35.59
C PHE A 87 28.99 -29.39 -35.27
N ASP A 88 29.69 -28.94 -34.23
CA ASP A 88 29.82 -27.53 -33.88
C ASP A 88 31.22 -27.08 -34.31
N LEU A 89 31.29 -26.22 -35.32
CA LEU A 89 32.52 -25.68 -35.91
C LEU A 89 32.57 -24.17 -35.68
N GLU A 90 33.68 -23.68 -35.15
CA GLU A 90 33.90 -22.26 -34.91
C GLU A 90 34.65 -21.64 -36.09
N LEU A 91 34.10 -20.59 -36.68
CA LEU A 91 34.72 -19.85 -37.78
C LEU A 91 35.84 -18.95 -37.28
N LEU A 92 37.05 -19.23 -37.75
CA LEU A 92 38.26 -18.43 -37.53
C LEU A 92 38.33 -17.36 -38.63
N ARG A 93 38.15 -16.09 -38.27
CA ARG A 93 38.24 -14.98 -39.23
C ARG A 93 39.64 -14.86 -39.82
N TYR A 94 39.70 -14.51 -41.10
CA TYR A 94 40.93 -14.28 -41.83
C TYR A 94 41.71 -13.12 -41.19
N ARG A 95 42.97 -13.38 -40.84
CA ARG A 95 43.93 -12.36 -40.41
C ARG A 95 44.99 -12.19 -41.49
N SER A 96 45.03 -11.04 -42.14
CA SER A 96 46.10 -10.70 -43.09
C SER A 96 47.41 -10.48 -42.34
N ARG A 97 48.51 -11.09 -42.80
CA ARG A 97 49.87 -10.89 -42.24
C ARG A 97 50.41 -9.45 -42.43
N ASN A 98 49.74 -8.60 -43.22
CA ASN A 98 50.18 -7.22 -43.53
C ASN A 98 49.37 -6.11 -42.84
N CYS A 99 48.66 -6.39 -41.75
CA CYS A 99 47.93 -5.36 -41.00
C CYS A 99 48.35 -5.34 -39.53
N ALA A 100 49.54 -4.78 -39.28
CA ALA A 100 50.00 -4.46 -37.93
C ALA A 100 49.51 -3.09 -37.42
N GLU A 101 48.85 -2.24 -38.23
CA GLU A 101 48.67 -0.83 -37.83
C GLU A 101 47.31 -0.16 -38.05
N VAL A 102 46.24 -0.83 -38.49
CA VAL A 102 44.96 -0.12 -38.71
C VAL A 102 43.79 -0.79 -37.98
N ARG A 103 43.29 -0.04 -36.98
CA ARG A 103 42.01 -0.12 -36.22
C ARG A 103 42.03 -0.81 -34.86
N ARG A 104 42.47 -0.05 -33.85
CA ARG A 104 41.97 -0.12 -32.45
C ARG A 104 40.53 0.43 -32.29
N GLY A 105 39.68 0.36 -33.33
CA GLY A 105 38.38 1.05 -33.37
C GLY A 105 37.16 0.17 -33.71
N SER A 106 37.34 -1.11 -33.98
CA SER A 106 36.24 -2.05 -34.17
C SER A 106 36.50 -3.24 -33.26
N GLN A 107 35.76 -3.33 -32.16
CA GLN A 107 35.82 -4.45 -31.24
C GLN A 107 35.78 -5.76 -32.03
N GLY A 108 36.73 -6.65 -31.73
CA GLY A 108 36.96 -7.89 -32.48
C GLY A 108 35.67 -8.66 -32.66
N ALA A 109 35.25 -8.80 -33.91
CA ALA A 109 34.06 -9.56 -34.25
C ALA A 109 34.16 -10.96 -33.63
N ARG A 110 33.18 -11.30 -32.77
CA ARG A 110 33.13 -12.58 -32.07
C ARG A 110 33.22 -13.73 -33.06
N SER A 111 33.83 -14.83 -32.61
CA SER A 111 33.90 -16.09 -33.36
C SER A 111 32.48 -16.60 -33.62
N ILE A 112 32.15 -16.88 -34.88
CA ILE A 112 30.83 -17.39 -35.26
C ILE A 112 30.82 -18.90 -35.07
N LEU A 113 29.83 -19.41 -34.32
CA LEU A 113 29.63 -20.85 -34.16
C LEU A 113 28.65 -21.36 -35.23
N LEU A 114 29.12 -22.31 -36.02
CA LEU A 114 28.36 -22.98 -37.06
C LEU A 114 27.99 -24.37 -36.58
N ARG A 115 26.71 -24.71 -36.62
CA ARG A 115 26.21 -26.03 -36.20
C ARG A 115 25.51 -26.72 -37.36
N GLY A 116 25.83 -27.98 -37.58
CA GLY A 116 25.22 -28.76 -38.65
C GLY A 116 25.73 -30.19 -38.76
N PRO A 117 25.02 -31.07 -39.48
CA PRO A 117 25.53 -32.38 -39.86
C PRO A 117 26.57 -32.27 -40.99
N ILE A 118 27.45 -33.28 -41.07
CA ILE A 118 28.36 -33.48 -42.21
C ILE A 118 27.95 -34.77 -42.93
N TYR A 119 27.71 -34.69 -44.24
CA TYR A 119 27.32 -35.83 -45.07
C TYR A 119 28.44 -36.21 -46.04
N LEU A 120 28.54 -37.50 -46.36
CA LEU A 120 29.41 -38.02 -47.42
C LEU A 120 28.61 -38.13 -48.72
N LEU A 121 29.11 -37.49 -49.77
CA LEU A 121 28.58 -37.58 -51.13
C LEU A 121 29.42 -38.60 -51.90
N GLU A 122 28.95 -39.84 -51.99
CA GLU A 122 29.69 -40.96 -52.58
C GLU A 122 30.00 -40.75 -54.07
N GLU A 123 29.12 -40.08 -54.82
CA GLU A 123 29.26 -39.87 -56.27
C GLU A 123 30.42 -38.95 -56.65
N ILE A 124 30.69 -37.94 -55.81
CA ILE A 124 31.76 -36.96 -56.03
C ILE A 124 32.91 -37.12 -55.03
N ASP A 125 32.84 -38.14 -54.17
CA ASP A 125 33.84 -38.46 -53.15
C ASP A 125 34.23 -37.26 -52.28
N ALA A 126 33.21 -36.53 -51.81
CA ALA A 126 33.36 -35.28 -51.05
C ALA A 126 32.48 -35.26 -49.79
N LEU A 127 32.94 -34.57 -48.74
CA LEU A 127 32.12 -34.30 -47.55
C LEU A 127 31.44 -32.93 -47.68
N ILE A 128 30.16 -32.84 -47.33
CA ILE A 128 29.41 -31.58 -47.30
C ILE A 128 28.96 -31.27 -45.86
N PHE A 129 29.39 -30.13 -45.34
CA PHE A 129 28.94 -29.59 -44.06
C PHE A 129 27.78 -28.62 -44.29
N LEU A 130 26.57 -29.02 -43.92
CA LEU A 130 25.37 -28.20 -44.03
C LEU A 130 25.08 -27.57 -42.67
N CYS A 131 25.43 -26.30 -42.51
CA CYS A 131 25.37 -25.65 -41.21
C CYS A 131 24.55 -24.37 -41.20
N SER A 132 24.18 -23.96 -39.99
CA SER A 132 23.57 -22.68 -39.69
C SER A 132 24.34 -22.01 -38.57
N PRO A 133 24.58 -20.68 -38.63
CA PRO A 133 25.20 -19.98 -37.54
C PRO A 133 24.23 -19.86 -36.35
N ILE A 134 24.77 -19.95 -35.15
CA ILE A 134 24.01 -19.82 -33.90
C ILE A 134 24.38 -18.48 -33.25
N PHE A 135 23.34 -17.71 -32.93
CA PHE A 135 23.43 -16.47 -32.16
C PHE A 135 22.36 -16.50 -31.07
N ASN A 136 22.60 -15.83 -29.94
CA ASN A 136 21.60 -15.69 -28.90
C ASN A 136 20.74 -14.44 -29.12
N ASP A 137 21.36 -13.37 -29.62
CA ASP A 137 20.73 -12.07 -29.78
C ASP A 137 21.00 -11.45 -31.17
N LEU A 138 20.14 -10.54 -31.59
CA LEU A 138 20.33 -9.76 -32.82
C LEU A 138 21.58 -8.87 -32.76
N ASP A 139 21.99 -8.46 -31.57
CA ASP A 139 23.22 -7.69 -31.38
C ASP A 139 24.46 -8.52 -31.67
N GLU A 140 24.48 -9.80 -31.28
CA GLU A 140 25.58 -10.72 -31.61
C GLU A 140 25.67 -10.94 -33.12
N LEU A 141 24.52 -11.04 -33.80
CA LEU A 141 24.43 -11.14 -35.26
C LEU A 141 25.03 -9.88 -35.94
N HIS A 142 24.65 -8.69 -35.47
CA HIS A 142 25.16 -7.41 -35.98
C HIS A 142 26.66 -7.25 -35.72
N GLN A 143 27.15 -7.58 -34.52
CA GLN A 143 28.57 -7.56 -34.17
C GLN A 143 29.40 -8.56 -34.99
N ALA A 144 28.78 -9.66 -35.43
CA ALA A 144 29.37 -10.61 -36.36
C ALA A 144 29.35 -10.12 -37.82
N GLY A 145 28.76 -8.97 -38.12
CA GLY A 145 28.65 -8.44 -39.49
C GLY A 145 27.83 -9.33 -40.41
N ILE A 146 26.91 -10.12 -39.85
CA ILE A 146 25.96 -10.97 -40.58
C ILE A 146 24.59 -10.30 -40.46
N PHE A 147 23.79 -10.36 -41.52
CA PHE A 147 22.40 -9.87 -41.48
C PHE A 147 21.42 -11.02 -41.30
N LEU A 148 20.21 -10.72 -40.80
CA LEU A 148 19.15 -11.72 -40.65
C LEU A 148 18.73 -12.33 -42.01
N ALA A 149 18.92 -11.59 -43.09
CA ALA A 149 18.70 -12.05 -44.47
C ALA A 149 19.72 -13.10 -44.92
N ASP A 150 20.88 -13.16 -44.27
CA ASP A 150 21.99 -14.04 -44.65
C ASP A 150 21.90 -15.42 -44.01
N MET A 151 21.04 -15.56 -43.00
CA MET A 151 20.74 -16.83 -42.37
C MET A 151 19.99 -17.75 -43.33
N ASN A 152 20.08 -19.06 -43.07
CA ASN A 152 19.32 -20.05 -43.83
C ASN A 152 17.84 -19.67 -43.83
N GLY A 153 17.22 -19.61 -45.01
CA GLY A 153 15.78 -19.31 -45.14
C GLY A 153 14.89 -20.42 -44.59
N HIS A 154 15.46 -21.58 -44.31
CA HIS A 154 14.84 -22.75 -43.72
C HIS A 154 15.54 -23.15 -42.42
N GLY A 155 14.84 -23.88 -41.56
CA GLY A 155 15.35 -24.30 -40.26
C GLY A 155 15.03 -23.32 -39.13
N LEU A 156 15.36 -23.72 -37.90
CA LEU A 156 14.87 -23.09 -36.68
C LEU A 156 15.72 -21.91 -36.17
N SER A 157 16.96 -21.76 -36.63
CA SER A 157 17.90 -20.77 -36.05
C SER A 157 17.40 -19.33 -36.19
N LYS A 158 16.87 -18.98 -37.37
CA LYS A 158 16.29 -17.65 -37.65
C LYS A 158 15.02 -17.40 -36.84
N GLU A 159 14.15 -18.40 -36.75
CA GLU A 159 12.91 -18.33 -35.97
C GLU A 159 13.20 -18.19 -34.47
N MET A 160 14.18 -18.94 -33.95
CA MET A 160 14.59 -18.87 -32.54
C MET A 160 15.09 -17.47 -32.17
N LEU A 161 15.90 -16.83 -33.02
CA LEU A 161 16.36 -15.46 -32.79
C LEU A 161 15.20 -14.46 -32.74
N LEU A 162 14.26 -14.56 -33.68
CA LEU A 162 13.10 -13.67 -33.72
C LEU A 162 12.17 -13.88 -32.52
N GLN A 163 11.92 -15.13 -32.13
CA GLN A 163 11.11 -15.47 -30.96
C GLN A 163 11.78 -15.02 -29.66
N GLY A 164 13.10 -15.20 -29.52
CA GLY A 164 13.86 -14.71 -28.37
C GLY A 164 13.73 -13.20 -28.22
N TRP A 165 13.92 -12.45 -29.31
CA TRP A 165 13.76 -10.99 -29.32
C TRP A 165 12.33 -10.56 -28.93
N GLN A 166 11.31 -11.13 -29.57
CA GLN A 166 9.90 -10.82 -29.25
C GLN A 166 9.55 -11.11 -27.79
N HIS A 167 10.08 -12.21 -27.26
CA HIS A 167 9.84 -12.61 -25.88
C HIS A 167 10.47 -11.63 -24.87
N VAL A 168 11.72 -11.20 -25.13
CA VAL A 168 12.41 -10.20 -24.28
C VAL A 168 11.65 -8.88 -24.26
N SER A 169 11.27 -8.32 -25.41
CA SER A 169 10.50 -7.07 -25.46
C SER A 169 9.13 -7.19 -24.76
N ARG A 170 8.47 -8.34 -24.88
CA ARG A 170 7.21 -8.60 -24.18
C ARG A 170 7.40 -8.63 -22.66
N LEU A 171 8.49 -9.23 -22.18
CA LEU A 171 8.81 -9.26 -20.75
C LEU A 171 9.06 -7.85 -20.21
N GLU A 172 9.83 -7.03 -20.92
CA GLU A 172 10.09 -5.63 -20.53
C GLU A 172 8.79 -4.84 -20.34
N LEU A 173 7.88 -4.92 -21.31
CA LEU A 173 6.57 -4.27 -21.23
C LEU A 173 5.73 -4.77 -20.05
N LEU A 174 5.79 -6.07 -19.74
CA LEU A 174 5.07 -6.64 -18.60
C LEU A 174 5.66 -6.18 -17.27
N PHE A 175 6.98 -6.06 -17.17
CA PHE A 175 7.66 -5.52 -16.00
C PHE A 175 7.27 -4.06 -15.75
N GLU A 176 7.32 -3.21 -16.77
CA GLU A 176 6.93 -1.80 -16.65
C GLU A 176 5.45 -1.65 -16.22
N LYS A 177 4.56 -2.45 -16.81
CA LYS A 177 3.14 -2.48 -16.41
C LYS A 177 2.94 -2.96 -14.97
N ALA A 178 3.70 -3.95 -14.52
CA ALA A 178 3.64 -4.45 -13.15
C ALA A 178 4.12 -3.41 -12.15
N GLU A 179 5.23 -2.72 -12.45
CA GLU A 179 5.77 -1.64 -11.63
C GLU A 179 4.77 -0.47 -11.51
N SER A 180 4.22 -0.01 -12.64
CA SER A 180 3.20 1.05 -12.66
C SER A 180 1.97 0.69 -11.82
N ARG A 181 1.49 -0.56 -11.94
CA ARG A 181 0.38 -1.07 -11.11
C ARG A 181 0.74 -1.08 -9.62
N SER A 182 1.95 -1.54 -9.27
CA SER A 182 2.43 -1.56 -7.88
C SER A 182 2.41 -0.16 -7.27
N LEU A 183 2.94 0.84 -7.99
CA LEU A 183 2.95 2.23 -7.54
C LEU A 183 1.53 2.81 -7.36
N SER A 184 0.60 2.49 -8.27
CA SER A 184 -0.79 2.93 -8.17
C SER A 184 -1.50 2.30 -6.97
N LEU A 185 -1.23 1.02 -6.71
CA LEU A 185 -1.81 0.26 -5.60
C LEU A 185 -1.28 0.78 -4.27
N GLU A 186 0.02 1.08 -4.19
CA GLU A 186 0.62 1.72 -3.01
C GLU A 186 -0.03 3.09 -2.71
N LYS A 187 -0.23 3.92 -3.72
CA LYS A 187 -0.96 5.20 -3.57
C LYS A 187 -2.37 4.98 -3.05
N SER A 188 -3.07 3.98 -3.58
CA SER A 188 -4.44 3.64 -3.17
C SER A 188 -4.50 3.17 -1.72
N CYS A 189 -3.56 2.32 -1.28
CA CYS A 189 -3.45 1.89 0.12
C CYS A 189 -3.19 3.08 1.06
N ARG A 190 -2.27 3.98 0.69
CA ARG A 190 -2.00 5.20 1.49
C ARG A 190 -3.23 6.09 1.63
N LEU A 191 -3.99 6.28 0.54
CA LEU A 191 -5.24 7.05 0.57
C LEU A 191 -6.29 6.35 1.44
N LEU A 192 -6.44 5.03 1.32
CA LEU A 192 -7.36 4.25 2.15
C LEU A 192 -7.06 4.44 3.64
N ASP A 193 -5.79 4.38 4.04
CA ASP A 193 -5.39 4.61 5.43
C ASP A 193 -5.69 6.03 5.91
N GLN A 194 -5.49 7.05 5.07
CA GLN A 194 -5.84 8.43 5.39
C GLN A 194 -7.35 8.59 5.57
N TRP A 195 -8.16 8.04 4.66
CA TRP A 195 -9.61 8.08 4.73
C TRP A 195 -10.14 7.31 5.94
N LYS A 196 -9.54 6.15 6.25
CA LYS A 196 -9.88 5.38 7.45
C LYS A 196 -9.59 6.18 8.72
N LYS A 197 -8.42 6.81 8.83
CA LYS A 197 -8.09 7.69 9.97
C LYS A 197 -9.05 8.86 10.12
N ARG A 198 -9.43 9.52 9.01
CA ARG A 198 -10.41 10.60 9.03
C ARG A 198 -11.80 10.11 9.46
N GLY A 199 -12.21 8.95 8.95
CA GLY A 199 -13.46 8.29 9.35
C GLY A 199 -13.48 7.95 10.84
N ASP A 200 -12.40 7.38 11.35
CA ASP A 200 -12.24 7.06 12.78
C ASP A 200 -12.29 8.33 13.65
N GLN A 201 -11.62 9.41 13.24
CA GLN A 201 -11.66 10.71 13.95
C GLN A 201 -13.08 11.28 14.03
N LEU A 202 -13.84 11.22 12.93
CA LEU A 202 -15.24 11.64 12.88
C LEU A 202 -16.14 10.75 13.74
N LEU A 203 -15.90 9.44 13.76
CA LEU A 203 -16.69 8.53 14.59
C LEU A 203 -16.46 8.79 16.08
N TYR A 204 -15.20 8.94 16.49
CA TYR A 204 -14.82 9.22 17.87
C TYR A 204 -15.20 10.62 18.36
N SER A 205 -15.48 11.56 17.45
CA SER A 205 -16.03 12.87 17.82
C SER A 205 -17.54 12.84 18.07
N MET A 206 -18.26 11.86 17.51
CA MET A 206 -19.70 11.72 17.67
C MET A 206 -20.10 10.77 18.81
N ILE A 207 -19.32 9.71 19.06
CA ILE A 207 -19.64 8.63 20.00
C ILE A 207 -18.40 8.32 20.85
N PRO A 208 -18.57 7.93 22.13
CA PRO A 208 -17.42 7.54 22.95
C PRO A 208 -16.61 6.39 22.35
N LYS A 209 -15.28 6.46 22.51
CA LYS A 209 -14.32 5.48 21.95
C LYS A 209 -14.68 4.03 22.25
N GLY A 210 -14.94 3.69 23.52
CA GLY A 210 -15.27 2.31 23.91
C GLY A 210 -16.53 1.76 23.23
N ILE A 211 -17.50 2.63 22.93
CA ILE A 211 -18.73 2.25 22.24
C ILE A 211 -18.51 2.22 20.72
N ALA A 212 -17.78 3.19 20.17
CA ALA A 212 -17.40 3.22 18.76
C ALA A 212 -16.61 1.96 18.35
N ASP A 213 -15.70 1.49 19.20
CA ASP A 213 -14.94 0.26 18.96
C ASP A 213 -15.83 -0.99 18.99
N HIS A 214 -16.85 -1.03 19.86
CA HIS A 214 -17.86 -2.10 19.86
C HIS A 214 -18.69 -2.11 18.58
N LEU A 215 -19.15 -0.95 18.11
CA LEU A 215 -19.89 -0.83 16.85
C LEU A 215 -19.02 -1.23 15.66
N ARG A 216 -17.74 -0.85 15.64
CA ARG A 216 -16.79 -1.24 14.59
C ARG A 216 -16.54 -2.74 14.55
N ALA A 217 -16.57 -3.41 15.70
CA ALA A 217 -16.45 -4.87 15.80
C ALA A 217 -17.71 -5.61 15.34
N GLY A 218 -18.75 -4.91 14.88
CA GLY A 218 -20.01 -5.52 14.43
C GLY A 218 -20.86 -6.08 15.58
N LYS A 219 -20.58 -5.67 16.83
CA LYS A 219 -21.38 -6.08 17.99
C LYS A 219 -22.68 -5.29 18.04
N ASP A 220 -23.73 -5.90 18.58
CA ASP A 220 -25.04 -5.27 18.69
C ASP A 220 -24.97 -3.97 19.53
N PRO A 221 -25.56 -2.86 19.05
CA PRO A 221 -25.60 -1.59 19.80
C PRO A 221 -26.26 -1.72 21.17
N MET A 222 -27.22 -2.64 21.32
CA MET A 222 -27.88 -2.92 22.60
C MET A 222 -26.94 -3.51 23.65
N ALA A 223 -25.91 -4.25 23.23
CA ALA A 223 -24.89 -4.75 24.16
C ALA A 223 -24.01 -3.62 24.74
N ALA A 224 -24.02 -2.43 24.13
CA ALA A 224 -23.36 -1.25 24.66
C ALA A 224 -24.22 -0.46 25.68
N CYS A 225 -25.49 -0.84 25.89
CA CYS A 225 -26.33 -0.24 26.92
C CYS A 225 -25.86 -0.67 28.31
N GLN A 226 -25.58 0.30 29.17
CA GLN A 226 -25.10 0.07 30.52
C GLN A 226 -25.93 0.88 31.52
N ALA A 227 -26.32 0.23 32.60
CA ALA A 227 -26.85 0.92 33.77
C ALA A 227 -25.69 1.49 34.59
N PHE A 228 -25.82 2.73 35.01
CA PHE A 228 -24.89 3.40 35.91
C PHE A 228 -25.65 3.80 37.17
N GLU A 229 -25.13 3.42 38.34
CA GLU A 229 -25.78 3.69 39.62
C GLU A 229 -25.65 5.15 40.04
N ASN A 230 -24.48 5.74 39.83
CA ASN A 230 -24.18 7.12 40.19
C ASN A 230 -23.47 7.83 39.05
N VAL A 231 -24.17 8.80 38.46
CA VAL A 231 -23.69 9.67 37.38
C VAL A 231 -24.13 11.08 37.68
N THR A 232 -23.24 12.05 37.48
CA THR A 232 -23.55 13.48 37.65
C THR A 232 -23.84 14.10 36.29
N ILE A 233 -25.02 14.69 36.15
CA ILE A 233 -25.52 15.31 34.93
C ILE A 233 -25.56 16.82 35.13
N ILE A 234 -25.08 17.56 34.13
CA ILE A 234 -25.11 19.03 34.10
C ILE A 234 -25.98 19.46 32.91
N PHE A 235 -26.91 20.36 33.18
CA PHE A 235 -27.68 21.07 32.17
C PHE A 235 -27.24 22.53 32.19
N CYS A 236 -26.79 23.05 31.04
CA CYS A 236 -26.47 24.47 30.85
C CYS A 236 -27.40 25.03 29.77
N ALA A 237 -28.20 26.04 30.05
CA ALA A 237 -29.03 26.66 29.02
C ALA A 237 -28.63 28.11 28.75
N VAL A 238 -28.62 28.45 27.47
CA VAL A 238 -28.49 29.83 26.98
C VAL A 238 -29.87 30.48 27.04
N GLN A 239 -29.98 31.61 27.72
CA GLN A 239 -31.19 32.44 27.62
C GLN A 239 -31.10 33.28 26.36
N LEU A 240 -32.04 33.09 25.45
CA LEU A 240 -32.13 33.84 24.20
C LEU A 240 -33.35 34.76 24.23
N ALA A 241 -33.18 35.97 23.69
CA ALA A 241 -34.30 36.86 23.41
C ALA A 241 -35.12 36.32 22.23
N GLU A 242 -36.41 36.65 22.19
CA GLU A 242 -37.28 36.28 21.06
C GLU A 242 -36.77 36.95 19.76
N ALA A 243 -36.37 36.14 18.79
CA ALA A 243 -35.88 36.62 17.50
C ALA A 243 -37.06 36.98 16.58
N GLY A 244 -37.18 38.26 16.21
CA GLY A 244 -38.29 38.77 15.40
C GLY A 244 -38.01 38.82 13.89
N THR A 245 -36.74 38.83 13.46
CA THR A 245 -36.35 38.90 12.05
C THR A 245 -35.36 37.80 11.63
N ARG A 246 -35.24 37.55 10.31
CA ARG A 246 -34.29 36.55 9.76
C ARG A 246 -32.82 36.87 10.09
N ALA A 247 -32.46 38.15 10.21
CA ALA A 247 -31.12 38.58 10.58
C ALA A 247 -30.82 38.23 12.05
N ASP A 248 -31.80 38.40 12.95
CA ASP A 248 -31.66 38.05 14.37
C ASP A 248 -31.48 36.55 14.57
N VAL A 249 -32.15 35.72 13.76
CA VAL A 249 -32.00 34.26 13.78
C VAL A 249 -30.57 33.84 13.39
N MET A 250 -29.98 34.46 12.36
CA MET A 250 -28.60 34.16 11.96
C MET A 250 -27.59 34.58 13.03
N GLN A 251 -27.76 35.75 13.64
CA GLN A 251 -26.91 36.20 14.75
C GLN A 251 -27.05 35.31 15.98
N THR A 252 -28.27 34.86 16.27
CA THR A 252 -28.58 33.91 17.33
C THR A 252 -27.84 32.58 17.14
N VAL A 253 -27.85 32.02 15.93
CA VAL A 253 -27.13 30.77 15.63
C VAL A 253 -25.62 30.95 15.78
N ALA A 254 -25.06 32.06 15.31
CA ALA A 254 -23.64 32.39 15.48
C ALA A 254 -23.27 32.49 16.97
N TYR A 255 -24.09 33.17 17.77
CA TYR A 255 -23.90 33.29 19.21
C TYR A 255 -23.94 31.92 19.92
N MET A 256 -24.91 31.06 19.60
CA MET A 256 -24.96 29.70 20.15
C MET A 256 -23.71 28.90 19.81
N ASN A 257 -23.24 28.98 18.56
CA ASN A 257 -22.04 28.26 18.13
C ASN A 257 -20.80 28.75 18.88
N ASP A 258 -20.67 30.05 19.13
CA ASP A 258 -19.58 30.62 19.91
C ASP A 258 -19.62 30.19 21.37
N VAL A 259 -20.81 30.18 21.99
CA VAL A 259 -21.00 29.69 23.36
C VAL A 259 -20.65 28.20 23.46
N TYR A 260 -21.18 27.36 22.57
CA TYR A 260 -20.89 25.92 22.57
C TYR A 260 -19.42 25.62 22.30
N SER A 261 -18.78 26.35 21.39
CA SER A 261 -17.34 26.23 21.12
C SER A 261 -16.48 26.60 22.33
N ARG A 262 -16.89 27.61 23.12
CA ARG A 262 -16.21 27.97 24.37
C ARG A 262 -16.38 26.89 25.43
N ILE A 263 -17.60 26.34 25.57
CA ILE A 263 -17.84 25.22 26.50
C ILE A 263 -16.98 24.03 26.11
N ASP A 264 -16.94 23.65 24.83
CA ASP A 264 -16.15 22.51 24.35
C ASP A 264 -14.66 22.63 24.69
N ARG A 265 -14.06 23.81 24.53
CA ARG A 265 -12.66 24.06 24.94
C ARG A 265 -12.43 23.90 26.45
N LEU A 266 -13.42 24.25 27.27
CA LEU A 266 -13.33 24.09 28.72
C LEU A 266 -13.52 22.62 29.14
N LEU A 267 -14.23 21.81 28.35
CA LEU A 267 -14.39 20.38 28.61
C LEU A 267 -13.11 19.61 28.34
N ASP A 268 -12.22 20.05 27.44
CA ASP A 268 -10.98 19.29 27.17
C ASP A 268 -10.10 19.13 28.42
N THR A 269 -10.15 20.09 29.36
CA THR A 269 -9.41 20.03 30.64
C THR A 269 -10.17 19.29 31.73
N HIS A 270 -11.49 19.15 31.59
CA HIS A 270 -12.36 18.54 32.58
C HIS A 270 -12.84 17.19 32.06
N ARG A 271 -12.65 16.11 32.83
CA ARG A 271 -13.03 14.76 32.36
C ARG A 271 -14.55 14.51 32.39
N VAL A 272 -15.30 15.27 31.62
CA VAL A 272 -16.76 15.34 31.48
C VAL A 272 -17.09 15.12 30.00
N TYR A 273 -18.10 14.32 29.72
CA TYR A 273 -18.52 13.96 28.36
C TYR A 273 -19.72 14.81 27.91
N LYS A 274 -19.66 15.28 26.65
CA LYS A 274 -20.75 16.00 25.99
C LYS A 274 -21.77 15.00 25.44
N VAL A 275 -23.03 15.15 25.84
CA VAL A 275 -24.15 14.34 25.33
C VAL A 275 -24.89 15.15 24.25
N GLU A 276 -26.06 14.70 23.82
CA GLU A 276 -26.92 15.44 22.90
C GLU A 276 -27.42 16.75 23.51
N THR A 277 -27.36 17.81 22.70
CA THR A 277 -27.97 19.10 22.98
C THR A 277 -29.45 19.08 22.61
N VAL A 278 -30.32 19.56 23.49
CA VAL A 278 -31.77 19.67 23.23
C VAL A 278 -32.13 21.15 23.14
N GLY A 279 -32.30 21.65 21.92
CA GLY A 279 -32.62 23.06 21.67
C GLY A 279 -31.50 24.00 22.15
N THR A 280 -31.81 24.85 23.14
CA THR A 280 -30.88 25.84 23.73
C THR A 280 -30.08 25.29 24.92
N VAL A 281 -30.25 24.00 25.20
CA VAL A 281 -29.66 23.33 26.36
C VAL A 281 -28.48 22.48 25.93
N TYR A 282 -27.36 22.72 26.60
CA TYR A 282 -26.15 21.93 26.56
C TYR A 282 -26.13 20.90 27.69
N MET A 283 -26.11 19.61 27.34
CA MET A 283 -26.12 18.51 28.31
C MET A 283 -24.72 17.89 28.43
N LEU A 284 -24.24 17.79 29.66
CA LEU A 284 -22.97 17.18 30.01
C LEU A 284 -23.16 16.09 31.03
N VAL A 285 -22.24 15.14 31.05
CA VAL A 285 -22.27 14.03 31.99
C VAL A 285 -20.88 13.67 32.50
N SER A 286 -20.77 13.39 33.80
CA SER A 286 -19.58 12.83 34.42
C SER A 286 -19.90 11.51 35.11
N GLY A 287 -19.02 10.51 34.97
CA GLY A 287 -19.24 9.15 35.46
C GLY A 287 -19.87 8.20 34.43
N ALA A 288 -20.17 8.70 33.24
CA ALA A 288 -20.50 7.93 32.03
C ALA A 288 -19.85 8.62 30.83
N PRO A 289 -19.41 7.89 29.78
CA PRO A 289 -19.48 6.43 29.59
C PRO A 289 -18.46 5.65 30.44
N GLU A 290 -17.40 6.30 30.92
CA GLU A 290 -16.42 5.69 31.83
C GLU A 290 -16.82 5.93 33.29
N ARG A 291 -16.96 4.85 34.07
CA ARG A 291 -17.30 4.92 35.49
C ARG A 291 -16.16 5.56 36.28
N ARG A 292 -16.48 6.54 37.14
CA ARG A 292 -15.50 7.20 38.00
C ARG A 292 -16.12 7.57 39.34
N ARG A 293 -15.38 7.38 40.44
CA ARG A 293 -15.82 7.76 41.80
C ARG A 293 -15.92 9.27 41.99
N ALA A 294 -14.96 10.04 41.46
CA ALA A 294 -14.95 11.51 41.52
C ALA A 294 -15.80 12.18 40.42
N HIS A 295 -16.95 11.61 40.05
CA HIS A 295 -17.82 12.17 39.01
C HIS A 295 -18.41 13.54 39.42
N ALA A 296 -18.84 13.68 40.68
CA ALA A 296 -19.48 14.90 41.17
C ALA A 296 -18.51 16.08 41.25
N ALA A 297 -17.28 15.82 41.73
CA ALA A 297 -16.22 16.82 41.79
C ALA A 297 -15.85 17.35 40.39
N ALA A 298 -15.61 16.45 39.43
CA ALA A 298 -15.27 16.85 38.05
C ALA A 298 -16.40 17.65 37.38
N ALA A 299 -17.66 17.28 37.65
CA ALA A 299 -18.82 18.02 37.15
C ALA A 299 -18.95 19.42 37.79
N ALA A 300 -18.72 19.53 39.11
CA ALA A 300 -18.75 20.80 39.82
C ALA A 300 -17.66 21.77 39.34
N SER A 301 -16.42 21.29 39.19
CA SER A 301 -15.31 22.08 38.62
C SER A 301 -15.63 22.57 37.21
N ALA A 302 -16.14 21.69 36.34
CA ALA A 302 -16.53 22.06 34.98
C ALA A 302 -17.65 23.11 34.97
N ALA A 303 -18.68 22.93 35.80
CA ALA A 303 -19.79 23.87 35.90
C ALA A 303 -19.34 25.26 36.39
N LEU A 304 -18.43 25.32 37.37
CA LEU A 304 -17.83 26.57 37.84
C LEU A 304 -17.01 27.25 36.75
N ALA A 305 -16.18 26.50 36.02
CA ALA A 305 -15.40 27.03 34.90
C ALA A 305 -16.31 27.61 33.80
N ILE A 306 -17.40 26.91 33.46
CA ILE A 306 -18.39 27.38 32.48
C ILE A 306 -19.10 28.64 32.99
N SER A 307 -19.54 28.66 34.25
CA SER A 307 -20.25 29.80 34.84
C SER A 307 -19.38 31.06 34.88
N ARG A 308 -18.08 30.90 35.15
CA ARG A 308 -17.11 32.02 35.16
C ARG A 308 -16.83 32.53 33.76
N ALA A 309 -16.71 31.64 32.79
CA ALA A 309 -16.42 32.02 31.40
C ALA A 309 -17.62 32.61 30.67
N ILE A 310 -18.84 32.16 31.01
CA ILE A 310 -20.09 32.53 30.34
C ILE A 310 -21.19 32.77 31.39
N PRO A 311 -21.22 33.97 32.02
CA PRO A 311 -22.12 34.28 33.13
C PRO A 311 -23.59 34.39 32.74
N ALA A 312 -23.92 34.40 31.44
CA ALA A 312 -25.30 34.44 30.97
C ALA A 312 -26.01 33.06 31.02
N LEU A 313 -25.30 32.00 31.38
CA LEU A 313 -25.86 30.65 31.40
C LEU A 313 -26.57 30.35 32.72
N THR A 314 -27.65 29.60 32.61
CA THR A 314 -28.29 28.95 33.77
C THR A 314 -27.77 27.52 33.85
N ILE A 315 -27.23 27.13 35.00
CA ILE A 315 -26.58 25.82 35.17
C ILE A 315 -27.25 25.06 36.30
N GLY A 316 -27.57 23.79 36.06
CA GLY A 316 -28.14 22.87 37.03
C GLY A 316 -27.43 21.53 37.06
N ILE A 317 -27.19 21.01 38.27
CA ILE A 317 -26.47 19.76 38.52
C ILE A 317 -27.31 18.82 39.36
N HIS A 318 -27.41 17.57 38.93
CA HIS A 318 -28.00 16.49 39.71
C HIS A 318 -27.23 15.19 39.51
N THR A 319 -27.23 14.33 40.53
CA THR A 319 -26.54 13.03 40.52
C THR A 319 -27.57 11.96 40.80
N GLY A 320 -27.48 10.82 40.11
CA GLY A 320 -28.35 9.67 40.36
C GLY A 320 -28.15 8.56 39.33
N PRO A 321 -29.00 7.51 39.38
CA PRO A 321 -28.90 6.37 38.49
C PRO A 321 -29.45 6.67 37.09
N VAL A 322 -28.77 6.16 36.07
CA VAL A 322 -29.14 6.36 34.68
C VAL A 322 -28.79 5.16 33.83
N VAL A 323 -29.58 4.90 32.79
CA VAL A 323 -29.22 3.93 31.75
C VAL A 323 -28.70 4.71 30.56
N ALA A 324 -27.49 4.39 30.11
CA ALA A 324 -26.89 5.02 28.95
C ALA A 324 -26.61 3.99 27.86
N GLY A 325 -26.79 4.38 26.60
CA GLY A 325 -26.65 3.46 25.47
C GLY A 325 -26.76 4.16 24.13
N VAL A 326 -26.52 3.40 23.05
CA VAL A 326 -26.64 3.93 21.69
C VAL A 326 -28.05 3.69 21.17
N LEU A 327 -28.73 4.76 20.79
CA LEU A 327 -30.04 4.71 20.14
C LEU A 327 -29.91 4.95 18.63
N GLY A 328 -30.69 4.20 17.86
CA GLY A 328 -30.79 4.35 16.40
C GLY A 328 -29.77 3.53 15.60
N LEU A 329 -30.24 2.87 14.54
CA LEU A 329 -29.39 2.05 13.65
C LEU A 329 -28.72 2.89 12.54
N ARG A 330 -29.43 3.89 11.99
CA ARG A 330 -28.94 4.73 10.88
C ARG A 330 -28.10 5.92 11.36
N LEU A 331 -28.49 6.51 12.49
CA LEU A 331 -27.77 7.61 13.12
C LEU A 331 -27.59 7.23 14.59
N PRO A 332 -26.55 6.44 14.93
CA PRO A 332 -26.30 6.03 16.29
C PRO A 332 -25.95 7.24 17.14
N ARG A 333 -26.68 7.44 18.25
CA ARG A 333 -26.40 8.50 19.21
C ARG A 333 -26.29 7.95 20.61
N TYR A 334 -25.32 8.45 21.37
CA TYR A 334 -25.18 8.08 22.77
C TYR A 334 -26.15 8.90 23.62
N CYS A 335 -27.18 8.23 24.13
CA CYS A 335 -28.24 8.87 24.89
C CYS A 335 -28.24 8.37 26.34
N LEU A 336 -28.70 9.23 27.24
CA LEU A 336 -28.96 8.89 28.63
C LEU A 336 -30.46 8.93 28.89
N VAL A 337 -30.99 7.87 29.50
CA VAL A 337 -32.41 7.72 29.83
C VAL A 337 -32.55 7.43 31.31
N GLY A 338 -33.36 8.23 31.98
CA GLY A 338 -33.64 8.06 33.40
C GLY A 338 -34.26 9.30 34.03
N ASP A 339 -34.85 9.11 35.20
CA ASP A 339 -35.46 10.17 35.99
C ASP A 339 -34.43 11.23 36.47
N THR A 340 -33.18 10.84 36.63
CA THR A 340 -32.06 11.73 36.93
C THR A 340 -31.85 12.79 35.84
N VAL A 341 -32.07 12.46 34.56
CA VAL A 341 -31.96 13.44 33.44
C VAL A 341 -33.03 14.52 33.59
N ASN A 342 -34.27 14.11 33.86
CA ASN A 342 -35.39 15.03 34.06
C ASN A 342 -35.16 15.94 35.27
N THR A 343 -34.67 15.38 36.37
CA THR A 343 -34.38 16.13 37.59
C THR A 343 -33.24 17.13 37.38
N ALA A 344 -32.17 16.75 36.67
CA ALA A 344 -31.08 17.66 36.30
C ALA A 344 -31.58 18.84 35.44
N SER A 345 -32.42 18.55 34.44
CA SER A 345 -33.08 19.58 33.63
C SER A 345 -33.89 20.54 34.50
N ARG A 346 -34.63 20.03 35.50
CA ARG A 346 -35.37 20.90 36.43
C ARG A 346 -34.46 21.79 37.27
N MET A 347 -33.33 21.25 37.76
CA MET A 347 -32.32 22.04 38.50
C MET A 347 -31.80 23.20 37.65
N GLN A 348 -31.64 23.02 36.34
CA GLN A 348 -31.23 24.10 35.46
C GLN A 348 -32.36 25.12 35.26
N THR A 349 -33.59 24.67 35.00
CA THR A 349 -34.71 25.60 34.75
C THR A 349 -35.09 26.47 35.95
N SER A 350 -34.86 25.99 37.17
CA SER A 350 -35.05 26.79 38.39
C SER A 350 -33.83 27.63 38.77
N SER A 351 -32.73 27.52 38.03
CA SER A 351 -31.46 28.19 38.32
C SER A 351 -31.50 29.66 37.88
N GLU A 352 -30.55 30.44 38.40
CA GLU A 352 -30.39 31.85 38.08
C GLU A 352 -29.19 32.03 37.12
N PRO A 353 -29.24 33.00 36.19
CA PRO A 353 -28.12 33.27 35.29
C PRO A 353 -26.83 33.55 36.07
N GLY A 354 -25.75 32.88 35.69
CA GLY A 354 -24.43 33.04 36.29
C GLY A 354 -24.25 32.33 37.63
N ARG A 355 -25.27 31.57 38.08
CA ARG A 355 -25.19 30.71 39.26
C ARG A 355 -25.33 29.24 38.87
N VAL A 356 -24.65 28.40 39.65
CA VAL A 356 -24.71 26.94 39.50
C VAL A 356 -25.60 26.38 40.60
N GLN A 357 -26.76 25.83 40.22
CA GLN A 357 -27.67 25.17 41.15
C GLN A 357 -27.35 23.67 41.25
N ILE A 358 -27.28 23.15 42.47
CA ILE A 358 -27.03 21.73 42.73
C ILE A 358 -28.12 21.14 43.63
N SER A 359 -28.60 19.93 43.30
CA SER A 359 -29.53 19.18 44.15
C SER A 359 -28.85 18.65 45.42
N ALA A 360 -29.61 18.42 46.50
CA ALA A 360 -29.09 17.83 47.73
C ALA A 360 -28.33 16.50 47.52
N HIS A 361 -28.85 15.62 46.66
CA HIS A 361 -28.18 14.34 46.37
C HIS A 361 -26.82 14.54 45.69
N ALA A 362 -26.69 15.51 44.78
CA ALA A 362 -25.41 15.82 44.16
C ALA A 362 -24.45 16.53 45.12
N ALA A 363 -24.95 17.39 46.01
CA ALA A 363 -24.16 18.04 47.05
C ALA A 363 -23.54 17.01 48.02
N ALA A 364 -24.31 15.97 48.41
CA ALA A 364 -23.82 14.89 49.27
C ALA A 364 -22.70 14.04 48.64
N GLN A 365 -22.59 14.04 47.30
CA GLN A 365 -21.54 13.30 46.57
C GLN A 365 -20.28 14.14 46.32
N LEU A 366 -20.28 15.43 46.70
CA LEU A 366 -19.09 16.26 46.61
C LEU A 366 -18.11 15.95 47.75
N PRO A 367 -16.79 15.97 47.47
CA PRO A 367 -15.79 15.81 48.51
C PRO A 367 -15.89 16.95 49.54
N ALA A 368 -15.87 16.59 50.82
CA ALA A 368 -15.95 17.53 51.92
C ALA A 368 -14.81 18.57 51.85
N GLY A 369 -15.13 19.84 52.14
CA GLY A 369 -14.16 20.93 52.22
C GLY A 369 -13.68 21.51 50.88
N ARG A 370 -13.87 20.82 49.75
CA ARG A 370 -13.36 21.29 48.43
C ARG A 370 -14.23 22.35 47.76
N PHE A 371 -15.54 22.33 47.99
CA PHE A 371 -16.49 23.21 47.29
C PHE A 371 -17.31 24.04 48.28
N ARG A 372 -17.48 25.33 47.99
CA ARG A 372 -18.31 26.25 48.77
C ARG A 372 -19.76 26.14 48.32
N LEU A 373 -20.60 25.60 49.20
CA LEU A 373 -22.03 25.42 48.99
C LEU A 373 -22.82 26.38 49.87
N ARG A 374 -23.78 27.11 49.28
CA ARG A 374 -24.72 27.95 50.01
C ARG A 374 -26.13 27.37 49.90
N PRO A 375 -26.84 27.12 51.02
CA PRO A 375 -28.20 26.60 50.96
C PRO A 375 -29.12 27.65 50.30
N ARG A 376 -29.90 27.21 49.31
CA ARG A 376 -30.94 28.03 48.69
C ARG A 376 -32.30 27.85 49.38
N GLY A 377 -32.48 26.72 50.06
CA GLY A 377 -33.72 26.33 50.72
C GLY A 377 -34.57 25.36 49.88
N LEU A 378 -35.82 25.20 50.29
CA LEU A 378 -36.79 24.30 49.65
C LEU A 378 -37.43 24.98 48.44
N ILE A 379 -37.28 24.37 47.26
CA ILE A 379 -37.87 24.86 46.01
C ILE A 379 -38.90 23.87 45.50
N LYS A 380 -40.04 24.39 45.04
CA LYS A 380 -41.07 23.58 44.40
C LYS A 380 -40.63 23.22 42.97
N VAL A 381 -40.28 21.96 42.77
CA VAL A 381 -39.86 21.40 41.49
C VAL A 381 -41.03 20.65 40.83
N LYS A 382 -41.34 21.01 39.59
CA LYS A 382 -42.44 20.42 38.83
C LYS A 382 -42.26 18.91 38.71
N GLY A 383 -43.23 18.14 39.22
CA GLY A 383 -43.23 16.67 39.18
C GLY A 383 -42.40 15.98 40.27
N LYS A 384 -41.73 16.74 41.16
CA LYS A 384 -40.92 16.19 42.27
C LYS A 384 -41.34 16.67 43.66
N GLY A 385 -42.18 17.71 43.75
CA GLY A 385 -42.55 18.30 45.03
C GLY A 385 -41.53 19.34 45.49
N THR A 386 -41.33 19.47 46.79
CA THR A 386 -40.33 20.39 47.38
C THR A 386 -38.98 19.68 47.50
N MET A 387 -37.95 20.24 46.87
CA MET A 387 -36.58 19.72 46.93
C MET A 387 -35.66 20.75 47.58
N GLU A 388 -34.75 20.27 48.43
CA GLU A 388 -33.66 21.09 48.95
C GLU A 388 -32.56 21.25 47.89
N THR A 389 -32.07 22.48 47.75
CA THR A 389 -31.10 22.85 46.72
C THR A 389 -30.05 23.80 47.27
N PHE A 390 -28.89 23.79 46.63
CA PHE A 390 -27.73 24.59 47.03
C PHE A 390 -27.21 25.37 45.82
N TRP A 391 -26.58 26.50 46.10
CA TRP A 391 -25.74 27.23 45.16
C TRP A 391 -24.29 26.76 45.31
N LEU A 392 -23.64 26.47 44.19
CA LEU A 392 -22.21 26.20 44.14
C LEU A 392 -21.50 27.52 43.79
N GLU A 393 -20.79 28.10 44.76
CA GLU A 393 -20.20 29.45 44.64
C GLU A 393 -18.71 29.40 44.23
N GLY A 394 -17.98 28.33 44.55
CA GLY A 394 -16.57 28.21 44.19
C GLY A 394 -15.89 26.94 44.70
N GLU A 395 -14.64 26.76 44.29
CA GLU A 395 -13.69 25.82 44.92
C GLU A 395 -12.97 26.55 46.05
N VAL A 396 -12.76 25.87 47.17
CA VAL A 396 -11.93 26.37 48.27
C VAL A 396 -10.48 26.09 47.88
N GLU A 397 -9.67 27.14 47.74
CA GLU A 397 -8.24 26.99 47.43
C GLU A 397 -7.52 26.34 48.61
N GLU A 398 -6.52 25.49 48.34
CA GLU A 398 -5.77 24.74 49.39
C GLU A 398 -5.10 25.69 50.42
N GLU A 399 -4.86 26.96 50.07
CA GLU A 399 -4.33 27.98 50.97
C GLU A 399 -5.35 28.39 52.05
N GLU A 400 -6.63 28.60 51.68
CA GLU A 400 -7.71 28.91 52.64
C GLU A 400 -8.02 27.73 53.57
N GLN A 401 -7.83 26.49 53.11
CA GLN A 401 -8.00 25.29 53.95
C GLN A 401 -6.92 25.20 55.02
N ASN A 402 -5.67 25.52 54.66
CA ASN A 402 -4.56 25.55 55.61
C ASN A 402 -4.69 26.71 56.60
N GLU A 403 -5.11 27.90 56.16
CA GLU A 403 -5.39 29.03 57.05
C GLU A 403 -6.56 28.73 58.00
N ALA A 404 -7.64 28.11 57.51
CA ALA A 404 -8.76 27.69 58.34
C ALA A 404 -8.37 26.60 59.35
N LEU A 405 -7.54 25.62 58.96
CA LEU A 405 -7.00 24.59 59.86
C LEU A 405 -6.04 25.18 60.91
N GLN A 406 -5.21 26.15 60.52
CA GLN A 406 -4.33 26.89 61.44
C GLN A 406 -5.12 27.75 62.42
N LEU A 407 -6.17 28.44 61.96
CA LEU A 407 -7.10 29.20 62.81
C LEU A 407 -7.89 28.30 63.76
N PHE A 408 -8.36 27.13 63.30
CA PHE A 408 -9.05 26.16 64.16
C PHE A 408 -8.09 25.55 65.19
N SER A 409 -6.84 25.26 64.81
CA SER A 409 -5.79 24.82 65.74
C SER A 409 -5.43 25.89 66.77
N ALA A 410 -5.47 27.17 66.41
CA ALA A 410 -5.23 28.28 67.32
C ALA A 410 -6.42 28.55 68.26
N LEU A 411 -7.66 28.27 67.82
CA LEU A 411 -8.87 28.43 68.63
C LEU A 411 -9.15 27.24 69.56
N CYS A 412 -8.71 26.03 69.20
CA CYS A 412 -8.82 24.83 70.03
C CYS A 412 -7.57 24.57 70.90
N GLY A 413 -6.55 25.42 70.81
CA GLY A 413 -5.34 25.36 71.62
C GLY A 413 -5.32 26.44 72.71
N ASP A 414 -6.20 26.29 73.70
CA ASP A 414 -6.01 26.73 75.09
C ASP A 414 -7.28 26.38 75.88
N ASN A 415 -7.32 25.13 76.38
CA ASN A 415 -8.01 24.71 77.60
C ASN A 415 -7.51 23.33 78.05
#